data_AF-A0AA91EHM4-F1
#
_entry.id   AF-A0AA91EHM4-F1
#
_cell.length_a   1.000
_cell.length_b   1.000
_cell.length_c   1.000
_cell.angle_alpha   90.00
_cell.angle_beta   90.00
_cell.angle_gamma   90.00
#
_symmetry.space_group_name_H-M   'P 1'
#
loop_
_entity.id
_entity.type
_entity.pdbx_description
1 polymer ?
#
loop_
_entity_poly.entity_id
_entity_poly.type
_entity_poly.pdbx_seq_one_letter_code
_entity_poly.pdbx_strand_id
1 'polypeptide(L)'
;MLLLESPDCLRTEDYHRRPRQALLQEYAPQLKQAHQLLAEGMRENNRQKVGAATTLSAQASQALLPKPAFNDIVEIVEQHDLFGLNVAHSGSVVGLLLDTHLHDPEKIIHAMRVNNILVFYPHVRLLRTTLGGVR
;
A
#
# COMPACT_ATOMS: atom_id res chain seq x y z
N MET A 1 -6.58 -8.98 -3.87
CA MET A 1 -6.11 -7.80 -3.11
C MET A 1 -7.17 -7.44 -2.09
N LEU A 2 -6.80 -7.17 -0.83
CA LEU A 2 -7.71 -6.55 0.13
C LEU A 2 -7.57 -5.02 0.01
N LEU A 3 -8.67 -4.32 -0.18
CA LEU A 3 -8.73 -2.87 -0.23
C LEU A 3 -9.22 -2.35 1.13
N LEU A 4 -8.48 -1.43 1.72
CA LEU A 4 -8.81 -0.73 2.95
C LEU A 4 -9.09 0.72 2.59
N GLU A 5 -10.25 1.24 2.98
CA GLU A 5 -10.62 2.63 2.71
C GLU A 5 -10.93 3.38 4.00
N SER A 6 -10.35 4.57 4.08
CA SER A 6 -10.63 5.55 5.12
C SER A 6 -11.79 6.46 4.69
N PRO A 7 -12.69 6.84 5.61
CA PRO A 7 -13.69 7.87 5.35
C PRO A 7 -13.06 9.25 5.15
N ASP A 8 -11.83 9.44 5.65
CA ASP A 8 -11.10 10.69 5.56
C ASP A 8 -10.49 10.84 4.16
N CYS A 9 -11.06 11.74 3.37
CA CYS A 9 -10.47 12.21 2.14
C CYS A 9 -9.51 13.36 2.46
N LEU A 10 -8.20 13.11 2.40
CA LEU A 10 -7.23 14.21 2.40
C LEU A 10 -7.50 15.07 1.16
N ARG A 11 -7.98 16.29 1.39
CA ARG A 11 -8.18 17.28 0.33
C ARG A 11 -6.81 17.62 -0.24
N THR A 12 -6.70 17.54 -1.56
CA THR A 12 -5.48 17.83 -2.33
C THR A 12 -4.85 19.20 -2.00
N GLU A 13 -5.60 20.14 -1.42
CA GLU A 13 -5.10 21.45 -0.98
C GLU A 13 -4.07 21.38 0.16
N ASP A 14 -4.17 20.42 1.08
CA ASP A 14 -3.20 20.25 2.18
C ASP A 14 -1.86 19.67 1.69
N TYR A 15 -1.87 18.98 0.54
CA TYR A 15 -0.70 18.37 -0.09
C TYR A 15 0.30 19.41 -0.65
N HIS A 16 -0.17 20.63 -0.97
CA HIS A 16 0.65 21.64 -1.67
C HIS A 16 1.43 22.59 -0.73
N ARG A 17 1.16 22.61 0.59
CA ARG A 17 1.73 23.61 1.51
C ARG A 17 3.00 23.18 2.26
N ARG A 18 3.47 21.93 2.11
CA ARG A 18 4.67 21.44 2.82
C ARG A 18 5.95 21.65 1.98
N PRO A 19 7.08 22.06 2.58
CA PRO A 19 8.37 22.12 1.92
C PRO A 19 8.86 20.69 1.60
N ARG A 20 8.39 20.15 0.48
CA ARG A 20 8.57 18.74 0.07
C ARG A 20 9.81 18.48 -0.76
N GLN A 21 10.47 19.53 -1.26
CA GLN A 21 11.51 19.38 -2.28
C GLN A 21 12.74 18.66 -1.74
N ALA A 22 13.13 18.93 -0.50
CA ALA A 22 14.21 18.20 0.18
C ALA A 22 13.85 16.71 0.36
N LEU A 23 12.65 16.40 0.87
CA LEU A 23 12.19 15.01 1.04
C LEU A 23 12.07 14.28 -0.30
N LEU A 24 11.58 14.93 -1.36
CA LEU A 24 11.51 14.33 -2.69
C LEU A 24 12.90 13.99 -3.23
N GLN A 25 13.91 14.83 -2.98
CA GLN A 25 15.30 14.54 -3.35
C GLN A 25 15.88 13.41 -2.50
N GLU A 26 15.58 13.40 -1.20
CA GLU A 26 16.03 12.36 -0.26
C GLU A 26 15.50 10.98 -0.64
N TYR A 27 14.21 10.86 -0.98
CA TYR A 27 13.58 9.59 -1.34
C TYR A 27 13.62 9.25 -2.85
N ALA A 28 14.18 10.11 -3.69
CA ALA A 28 14.31 9.84 -5.13
C ALA A 28 15.04 8.52 -5.46
N PRO A 29 16.15 8.15 -4.79
CA PRO A 29 16.81 6.86 -5.02
C PRO A 29 15.91 5.67 -4.71
N GLN A 30 15.15 5.74 -3.60
CA GLN A 30 14.23 4.69 -3.18
C GLN A 30 13.07 4.52 -4.18
N LEU A 31 12.51 5.63 -4.67
CA LEU A 31 11.47 5.60 -5.69
C LEU A 31 11.98 5.05 -7.04
N LYS A 32 13.23 5.38 -7.40
CA LYS A 32 13.88 4.82 -8.60
C LYS A 32 14.06 3.31 -8.47
N GLN A 33 14.51 2.84 -7.30
CA GLN A 33 14.63 1.42 -7.01
C GLN A 33 13.27 0.72 -7.06
N ALA A 34 12.22 1.31 -6.46
CA ALA A 34 10.87 0.78 -6.53
C ALA A 34 10.40 0.61 -7.98
N HIS A 35 10.63 1.62 -8.83
CA HIS A 35 10.30 1.55 -10.25
C HIS A 35 11.05 0.44 -11.00
N GLN A 36 12.36 0.30 -10.75
CA GLN A 36 13.17 -0.77 -11.36
C GLN A 36 12.66 -2.16 -10.95
N LEU A 37 12.43 -2.35 -9.65
CA LEU A 37 11.95 -3.61 -9.09
C LEU A 37 10.55 -3.96 -9.62
N LEU A 38 9.68 -2.95 -9.81
CA LEU A 38 8.38 -3.14 -10.43
C LEU A 38 8.50 -3.62 -11.88
N ALA A 39 9.35 -2.97 -12.67
CA ALA A 39 9.57 -3.33 -14.07
C ALA A 39 10.11 -4.76 -14.21
N GLU A 40 11.04 -5.16 -13.34
CA GLU A 40 11.54 -6.53 -13.27
C GLU A 40 10.47 -7.52 -12.85
N GLY A 41 9.72 -7.21 -11.78
CA GLY A 41 8.65 -8.08 -11.29
C GLY A 41 7.57 -8.31 -12.32
N MET A 42 7.20 -7.27 -13.08
CA MET A 42 6.28 -7.40 -14.21
C MET A 42 6.87 -8.26 -15.34
N ARG A 43 8.12 -8.00 -15.75
CA ARG A 43 8.80 -8.77 -16.81
C ARG A 43 8.91 -10.27 -16.47
N GLU A 44 9.14 -10.58 -15.20
CA GLU A 44 9.32 -11.95 -14.70
C GLU A 44 8.01 -12.59 -14.22
N ASN A 45 6.88 -11.88 -14.26
CA ASN A 45 5.62 -12.29 -13.62
C ASN A 45 5.79 -12.68 -12.13
N ASN A 46 6.71 -12.01 -11.43
CA ASN A 46 7.04 -12.27 -10.04
C ASN A 46 6.25 -11.32 -9.11
N ARG A 47 5.21 -11.87 -8.45
CA ARG A 47 4.31 -11.11 -7.58
C ARG A 47 5.01 -10.58 -6.33
N GLN A 48 5.97 -11.32 -5.79
CA GLN A 48 6.79 -10.90 -4.65
C GLN A 48 7.62 -9.66 -5.01
N LYS A 49 8.25 -9.64 -6.19
CA LYS A 49 8.98 -8.45 -6.67
C LYS A 49 8.05 -7.25 -6.87
N VAL A 50 6.89 -7.47 -7.48
CA VAL A 50 5.88 -6.41 -7.65
C VAL A 50 5.43 -5.86 -6.30
N GLY A 51 5.14 -6.73 -5.33
CA GLY A 51 4.69 -6.29 -4.03
C GLY A 51 5.77 -5.61 -3.20
N ALA A 52 7.02 -6.08 -3.25
CA ALA A 52 8.16 -5.39 -2.67
C ALA A 52 8.36 -3.99 -3.28
N ALA A 53 8.19 -3.85 -4.60
CA ALA A 53 8.26 -2.56 -5.27
C ALA A 53 7.15 -1.60 -4.81
N THR A 54 5.91 -2.08 -4.68
CA THR A 54 4.80 -1.23 -4.22
C THR A 54 4.97 -0.84 -2.75
N THR A 55 5.46 -1.74 -1.89
CA THR A 55 5.74 -1.44 -0.49
C THR A 55 6.86 -0.41 -0.36
N LEU A 56 7.93 -0.53 -1.14
CA LEU A 56 9.04 0.42 -1.14
C LEU A 56 8.58 1.83 -1.56
N SER A 57 7.71 1.91 -2.56
CA SER A 57 7.08 3.16 -2.99
C SER A 57 6.15 3.75 -1.92
N ALA A 58 5.38 2.90 -1.25
CA ALA A 58 4.49 3.31 -0.16
C ALA A 58 5.27 3.85 1.04
N GLN A 59 6.38 3.23 1.42
CA GLN A 59 7.27 3.69 2.50
C GLN A 59 7.89 5.07 2.19
N ALA A 60 8.36 5.28 0.95
CA ALA A 60 8.83 6.59 0.52
C ALA A 60 7.70 7.63 0.63
N SER A 61 6.51 7.29 0.14
CA SER A 61 5.34 8.17 0.20
C SER A 61 4.87 8.46 1.64
N GLN A 62 5.06 7.52 2.56
CA GLN A 62 4.73 7.68 3.98
C GLN A 62 5.58 8.78 4.64
N ALA A 63 6.86 8.90 4.27
CA ALA A 63 7.72 9.96 4.80
C ALA A 63 7.28 11.37 4.34
N LEU A 64 6.69 11.49 3.15
CA LEU A 64 6.15 12.77 2.66
C LEU A 64 4.77 13.09 3.26
N LEU A 65 3.91 12.08 3.35
CA LEU A 65 2.54 12.21 3.83
C LEU A 65 2.19 11.01 4.72
N PRO A 66 2.41 11.14 6.04
CA PRO A 66 2.11 10.08 6.98
C PRO A 66 0.64 9.71 6.99
N LYS A 67 0.37 8.42 6.90
CA LYS A 67 -0.96 7.82 6.98
C LYS A 67 -1.09 7.04 8.28
N PRO A 68 -2.30 7.02 8.86
CA PRO A 68 -2.53 6.32 10.12
C PRO A 68 -2.30 4.81 9.96
N ALA A 69 -1.81 4.20 11.04
CA ALA A 69 -1.53 2.76 11.15
C ALA A 69 -0.62 2.17 10.05
N PHE A 70 0.17 2.98 9.35
CA PHE A 70 1.00 2.51 8.23
C PHE A 70 1.98 1.40 8.65
N ASN A 71 2.68 1.60 9.77
CA ASN A 71 3.64 0.60 10.26
C ASN A 71 2.92 -0.69 10.70
N ASP A 72 1.77 -0.58 11.37
CA ASP A 72 0.96 -1.75 11.74
C ASP A 72 0.49 -2.52 10.49
N ILE A 73 0.17 -1.81 9.41
CA ILE A 73 -0.17 -2.43 8.12
C ILE A 73 1.05 -3.11 7.48
N VAL A 74 2.24 -2.54 7.58
CA VAL A 74 3.49 -3.19 7.14
C VAL A 74 3.73 -4.46 7.96
N GLU A 75 3.51 -4.44 9.27
CA GLU A 75 3.62 -5.62 10.12
C GLU A 75 2.60 -6.70 9.74
N ILE A 76 1.37 -6.34 9.37
CA ILE A 76 0.39 -7.29 8.82
C ILE A 76 0.91 -7.95 7.54
N VAL A 77 1.54 -7.18 6.64
CA VAL A 77 2.15 -7.72 5.42
C VAL A 77 3.22 -8.75 5.76
N GLU A 78 4.11 -8.42 6.70
CA GLU A 78 5.23 -9.30 7.10
C GLU A 78 4.75 -10.55 7.85
N GLN A 79 3.86 -10.39 8.84
CA GLN A 79 3.35 -11.49 9.67
C GLN A 79 2.52 -12.52 8.88
N HIS A 80 1.87 -12.09 7.80
CA HIS A 80 1.05 -12.93 6.95
C HIS A 80 1.73 -13.30 5.63
N ASP A 81 3.00 -12.97 5.43
CA ASP A 81 3.77 -13.22 4.20
C ASP A 81 3.08 -12.70 2.92
N LEU A 82 2.40 -11.57 3.03
CA LEU A 82 1.73 -10.94 1.90
C LEU A 82 2.77 -10.45 0.89
N PHE A 83 2.39 -10.38 -0.38
CA PHE A 83 3.32 -9.92 -1.42
C PHE A 83 3.78 -8.47 -1.18
N GLY A 84 2.92 -7.64 -0.61
CA GLY A 84 3.22 -6.25 -0.29
C GLY A 84 1.96 -5.43 -0.11
N LEU A 85 2.14 -4.10 -0.03
CA LEU A 85 1.04 -3.15 -0.01
C LEU A 85 1.24 -2.03 -1.02
N ASN A 86 0.14 -1.44 -1.47
CA ASN A 86 0.13 -0.16 -2.18
C ASN A 86 -0.68 0.85 -1.38
N VAL A 87 -0.44 2.12 -1.64
CA VAL A 87 -1.15 3.21 -1.00
C VAL A 87 -1.48 4.25 -2.06
N ALA A 88 -2.76 4.62 -2.16
CA ALA A 88 -3.18 5.69 -3.05
C ALA A 88 -2.57 7.02 -2.62
N HIS A 89 -2.37 7.91 -3.59
CA HIS A 89 -1.70 9.19 -3.37
C HIS A 89 -2.36 10.06 -2.28
N SER A 90 -3.70 10.07 -2.24
CA SER A 90 -4.49 10.72 -1.19
C SER A 90 -4.41 10.05 0.18
N GLY A 91 -3.80 8.86 0.27
CA GLY A 91 -3.71 8.08 1.50
C GLY A 91 -5.03 7.51 2.03
N SER A 92 -6.15 7.80 1.37
CA SER A 92 -7.48 7.32 1.76
C SER A 92 -7.70 5.85 1.43
N VAL A 93 -6.84 5.25 0.61
CA VAL A 93 -6.96 3.86 0.17
C VAL A 93 -5.63 3.14 0.28
N VAL A 94 -5.64 1.96 0.89
CA VAL A 94 -4.50 1.05 1.01
C VAL A 94 -4.89 -0.30 0.41
N GLY A 95 -4.05 -0.87 -0.46
CA GLY A 95 -4.26 -2.17 -1.07
C GLY A 95 -3.25 -3.20 -0.59
N LEU A 96 -3.69 -4.29 0.03
CA LEU A 96 -2.86 -5.43 0.43
C LEU A 96 -2.84 -6.48 -0.68
N LEU A 97 -1.66 -6.73 -1.23
CA LEU A 97 -1.43 -7.67 -2.33
C LEU A 97 -1.29 -9.08 -1.76
N LEU A 98 -2.21 -9.95 -2.13
CA LEU A 98 -2.28 -11.32 -1.64
C LEU A 98 -2.86 -12.26 -2.71
N ASP A 99 -2.51 -13.53 -2.59
CA ASP A 99 -3.13 -14.66 -3.28
C ASP A 99 -4.05 -15.42 -2.31
N THR A 100 -5.33 -15.57 -2.62
CA THR A 100 -6.30 -16.28 -1.76
C THR A 100 -6.08 -17.78 -1.68
N HIS A 101 -5.21 -18.35 -2.53
CA HIS A 101 -4.77 -19.74 -2.40
C HIS A 101 -3.65 -19.90 -1.36
N LEU A 102 -2.92 -18.83 -1.07
CA LEU A 102 -1.79 -18.82 -0.14
C LEU A 102 -2.13 -18.13 1.20
N HIS A 103 -3.01 -17.14 1.16
CA HIS A 103 -3.33 -16.29 2.29
C HIS A 103 -4.83 -16.34 2.59
N ASP A 104 -5.16 -16.38 3.88
CA ASP A 104 -6.54 -16.36 4.38
C ASP A 104 -6.99 -14.90 4.63
N PRO A 105 -7.88 -14.34 3.80
CA PRO A 105 -8.34 -12.96 3.96
C PRO A 105 -9.07 -12.72 5.28
N GLU A 106 -9.82 -13.70 5.80
CA GLU A 106 -10.57 -13.55 7.05
C GLU A 106 -9.64 -13.46 8.24
N LYS A 107 -8.58 -14.28 8.25
CA LYS A 107 -7.52 -14.21 9.27
C LYS A 107 -6.81 -12.85 9.26
N ILE A 108 -6.52 -12.31 8.08
CA ILE A 108 -5.89 -10.99 7.91
C ILE A 108 -6.81 -9.88 8.38
N ILE A 109 -8.09 -9.91 8.01
CA ILE A 109 -9.11 -8.95 8.46
C ILE A 109 -9.26 -8.99 9.98
N HIS A 110 -9.26 -10.20 10.57
CA HIS A 110 -9.30 -10.37 12.01
C HIS A 110 -8.07 -9.75 12.70
N ALA A 111 -6.86 -10.02 12.18
CA ALA A 111 -5.63 -9.43 12.70
C ALA A 111 -5.65 -7.89 12.63
N MET A 112 -6.12 -7.32 11.51
CA MET A 112 -6.27 -5.86 11.39
C MET A 112 -7.27 -5.29 12.40
N ARG A 113 -8.34 -6.03 12.72
CA ARG A 113 -9.33 -5.61 13.73
C ARG A 113 -8.72 -5.60 15.13
N VAL A 114 -7.97 -6.64 15.50
CA VAL A 114 -7.35 -6.77 16.83
C VAL A 114 -6.26 -5.71 17.03
N ASN A 115 -5.53 -5.35 15.97
CA ASN A 115 -4.50 -4.30 16.01
C ASN A 115 -5.06 -2.88 15.84
N ASN A 116 -6.39 -2.68 15.93
CA ASN A 116 -7.06 -1.38 15.80
C ASN A 116 -6.84 -0.65 14.45
N ILE A 117 -6.35 -1.34 13.41
CA ILE A 117 -6.15 -0.76 12.07
C ILE A 117 -7.50 -0.35 11.46
N LEU A 118 -8.54 -1.17 11.65
CA LEU A 118 -9.86 -0.95 11.05
C LEU A 118 -10.61 0.26 11.62
N VAL A 119 -10.11 0.88 12.69
CA VAL A 119 -10.63 2.17 13.18
C VAL A 119 -10.35 3.28 12.17
N PHE A 120 -9.19 3.23 11.51
CA PHE A 120 -8.79 4.21 10.48
C PHE A 120 -9.29 3.85 9.08
N TYR A 121 -9.50 2.55 8.83
CA TYR A 121 -9.96 2.02 7.55
C TYR A 121 -11.17 1.08 7.73
N PRO A 122 -12.36 1.63 8.03
CA PRO A 122 -13.55 0.84 8.39
C PRO A 122 -14.14 0.06 7.21
N HIS A 123 -13.81 0.43 5.97
CA HIS A 123 -14.33 -0.24 4.78
C HIS A 123 -13.27 -1.16 4.19
N VAL A 124 -13.48 -2.47 4.33
CA VAL A 124 -12.60 -3.50 3.77
C VAL A 124 -13.32 -4.27 2.67
N ARG A 125 -12.68 -4.39 1.50
CA ARG A 125 -13.22 -5.17 0.38
C ARG A 125 -12.17 -6.11 -0.21
N LEU A 126 -12.53 -7.36 -0.41
CA LEU A 126 -11.72 -8.29 -1.20
C LEU A 126 -11.98 -8.05 -2.69
N LEU A 127 -10.97 -7.56 -3.39
CA LEU A 127 -11.00 -7.33 -4.83
C LEU A 127 -10.20 -8.41 -5.56
N ARG A 128 -10.77 -8.90 -6.67
CA ARG A 128 -10.03 -9.69 -7.66
C ARG A 128 -9.40 -8.74 -8.67
N THR A 129 -8.14 -8.97 -9.00
CA THR A 129 -7.47 -8.23 -10.08
C THR A 129 -8.18 -8.57 -11.39
N THR A 130 -8.91 -7.62 -11.96
CA THR A 130 -9.49 -7.76 -13.30
C THR A 130 -8.43 -7.38 -14.33
N LEU A 131 -8.29 -8.17 -15.41
CA LEU A 131 -7.59 -7.74 -16.61
C LEU A 131 -8.44 -6.67 -17.30
N GLY A 132 -8.22 -5.39 -16.99
CA GLY A 132 -8.78 -4.27 -17.75
C GLY A 132 -9.49 -3.21 -16.89
N GLY A 133 -9.12 -1.95 -17.14
CA GLY A 133 -9.80 -0.75 -16.66
C GLY A 133 -11.04 -0.40 -17.51
N VAL A 134 -11.76 0.63 -17.07
CA VAL A 134 -13.04 1.12 -17.62
C VAL A 134 -13.02 1.14 -19.16
N ARG A 135 -13.99 0.46 -19.76
CA ARG A 135 -14.36 0.60 -21.17
C ARG A 135 -15.21 1.83 -21.38
#